data_AF-A0A418MAX9-F1
#
_entry.id   AF-A0A418MAX9-F1
#
_cell.length_a   1.000
_cell.length_b   1.000
_cell.length_c   1.000
_cell.angle_alpha   90.00
_cell.angle_beta   90.00
_cell.angle_gamma   90.00
#
_symmetry.space_group_name_H-M   'P 1'
#
loop_
_entity.id
_entity.type
_entity.pdbx_description
1 polymer ?
#
loop_
_entity_poly.entity_id
_entity_poly.type
_entity_poly.pdbx_seq_one_letter_code
_entity_poly.pdbx_strand_id
1 'polypeptide(L)'
;MSLEEEITICQFGQGLYAATHLLELFEQVDEVSQYGQLLELHSFLWRIEPDEARVEQALLQETKRVTRPAVVNRMYTSKSKLSRTFHLLEGDNKARYASLLSAFKTCYQPRYAAEKANPTNWWYRDLSDPAVVEDILASHHQLVDELYHHPSYSSEFVCLARLWNDEIAERLAESLELTPKHTAPYAFVTYDEISEQFGNVSSSRNSQARSILTHSLRKALSTQYKLQNEDAIRIISEVTRLHLRTKYNVDSPWV
;
A
#
# COMPACT_ATOMS: atom_id res chain seq x y z
N MET A 1 -1.84 2.12 3.73
CA MET A 1 -3.25 2.25 4.10
C MET A 1 -3.27 2.19 5.60
N SER A 2 -3.92 3.14 6.26
CA SER A 2 -4.12 3.09 7.70
C SER A 2 -5.14 1.99 8.05
N LEU A 3 -5.21 1.60 9.32
CA LEU A 3 -6.20 0.63 9.78
C LEU A 3 -7.63 1.16 9.59
N GLU A 4 -7.85 2.45 9.82
CA GLU A 4 -9.15 3.12 9.63
C GLU A 4 -9.59 3.11 8.17
N GLU A 5 -8.67 3.36 7.23
CA GLU A 5 -8.94 3.26 5.80
C GLU A 5 -9.31 1.82 5.40
N GLU A 6 -8.58 0.81 5.90
CA GLU A 6 -8.91 -0.59 5.66
C GLU A 6 -10.29 -0.95 6.23
N ILE A 7 -10.60 -0.51 7.46
CA ILE A 7 -11.93 -0.69 8.08
C ILE A 7 -13.01 -0.07 7.20
N THR A 8 -12.80 1.16 6.72
CA THR A 8 -13.75 1.87 5.85
C THR A 8 -13.97 1.13 4.53
N ILE A 9 -12.92 0.59 3.92
CA ILE A 9 -13.00 -0.22 2.70
C ILE A 9 -13.73 -1.54 2.94
N CYS A 10 -13.48 -2.22 4.07
CA CYS A 10 -14.23 -3.40 4.48
C CYS A 10 -15.71 -3.07 4.71
N GLN A 11 -16.03 -1.97 5.39
CA GLN A 11 -17.40 -1.47 5.59
C GLN A 11 -18.10 -1.20 4.24
N PHE A 12 -17.40 -0.62 3.26
CA PHE A 12 -17.89 -0.51 1.88
C PHE A 12 -18.15 -1.89 1.24
N GLY A 13 -17.25 -2.86 1.42
CA GLY A 13 -17.41 -4.24 0.97
C GLY A 13 -18.64 -4.92 1.56
N GLN A 14 -18.94 -4.65 2.84
CA GLN A 14 -20.15 -5.10 3.56
C GLN A 14 -21.43 -4.38 3.13
N GLY A 15 -21.30 -3.27 2.39
CA GLY A 15 -22.43 -2.47 1.92
C GLY A 15 -22.88 -1.38 2.89
N LEU A 16 -22.06 -1.05 3.90
CA LEU A 16 -22.35 0.01 4.87
C LEU A 16 -22.05 1.40 4.31
N TYR A 17 -21.09 1.50 3.39
CA TYR A 17 -20.79 2.73 2.64
C TYR A 17 -21.08 2.58 1.15
N ALA A 18 -21.47 3.70 0.53
CA ALA A 18 -21.57 3.83 -0.91
C ALA A 18 -20.19 4.10 -1.53
N ALA A 19 -19.99 3.67 -2.78
CA ALA A 19 -18.73 3.95 -3.50
C ALA A 19 -18.48 5.46 -3.65
N THR A 20 -19.55 6.26 -3.75
CA THR A 20 -19.46 7.72 -3.85
C THR A 20 -18.75 8.35 -2.66
N HIS A 21 -18.98 7.84 -1.45
CA HIS A 21 -18.33 8.33 -0.24
C HIS A 21 -16.80 8.16 -0.31
N LEU A 22 -16.34 6.96 -0.71
CA LEU A 22 -14.91 6.68 -0.87
C LEU A 22 -14.27 7.48 -2.01
N LEU A 23 -15.01 7.72 -3.10
CA LEU A 23 -14.53 8.54 -4.21
C LEU A 23 -14.41 10.01 -3.83
N GLU A 24 -15.33 10.54 -3.03
CA GLU A 24 -15.25 11.92 -2.51
C GLU A 24 -14.03 12.12 -1.61
N LEU A 25 -13.72 11.15 -0.75
CA LEU A 25 -12.50 11.18 0.09
C LEU A 25 -11.24 11.10 -0.77
N PHE A 26 -11.24 10.24 -1.80
CA PHE A 26 -10.12 10.09 -2.73
C PHE A 26 -9.83 11.37 -3.53
N GLU A 27 -10.87 12.14 -3.89
CA GLU A 27 -10.70 13.40 -4.63
C GLU A 27 -10.14 14.55 -3.78
N GLN A 28 -10.17 14.44 -2.44
CA GLN A 28 -9.70 15.50 -1.53
C GLN A 28 -8.18 15.52 -1.34
N VAL A 29 -7.48 14.46 -1.74
CA VAL A 29 -6.02 14.36 -1.62
C VAL A 29 -5.32 14.69 -2.93
N ASP A 30 -4.04 15.06 -2.84
CA ASP A 30 -3.23 15.40 -4.01
C ASP A 30 -2.96 14.18 -4.91
N GLU A 31 -2.52 14.42 -6.14
CA GLU A 31 -2.33 13.37 -7.15
C GLU A 31 -1.33 12.28 -6.73
N VAL A 32 -0.29 12.64 -5.96
CA VAL A 32 0.70 11.66 -5.47
C VAL A 32 0.05 10.77 -4.41
N SER A 33 -0.70 11.36 -3.48
CA SER A 33 -1.47 10.63 -2.47
C SER A 33 -2.54 9.72 -3.09
N GLN A 34 -3.24 10.19 -4.14
CA GLN A 34 -4.18 9.39 -4.91
C GLN A 34 -3.52 8.15 -5.52
N TYR A 35 -2.33 8.33 -6.11
CA TYR A 35 -1.58 7.20 -6.66
C TYR A 35 -1.14 6.21 -5.58
N GLY A 36 -0.74 6.72 -4.40
CA GLY A 36 -0.49 5.90 -3.21
C GLY A 36 -1.71 5.07 -2.83
N GLN A 37 -2.86 5.69 -2.64
CA GLN A 37 -4.12 5.00 -2.30
C GLN A 37 -4.54 3.96 -3.34
N LEU A 38 -4.28 4.20 -4.64
CA LEU A 38 -4.50 3.20 -5.70
C LEU A 38 -3.63 1.96 -5.52
N LEU A 39 -2.34 2.14 -5.27
CA LEU A 39 -1.41 1.03 -5.05
C LEU A 39 -1.76 0.24 -3.80
N GLU A 40 -2.19 0.94 -2.75
CA GLU A 40 -2.58 0.34 -1.49
C GLU A 40 -3.90 -0.45 -1.60
N LEU A 41 -4.93 0.11 -2.25
CA LEU A 41 -6.18 -0.62 -2.51
C LEU A 41 -5.93 -1.83 -3.41
N HIS A 42 -5.09 -1.70 -4.42
CA HIS A 42 -4.67 -2.82 -5.24
C HIS A 42 -3.97 -3.90 -4.41
N SER A 43 -3.04 -3.51 -3.53
CA SER A 43 -2.36 -4.46 -2.63
C SER A 43 -3.34 -5.11 -1.67
N PHE A 44 -4.33 -4.36 -1.17
CA PHE A 44 -5.35 -4.88 -0.27
C PHE A 44 -6.29 -5.86 -0.97
N LEU A 45 -6.68 -5.57 -2.21
CA LEU A 45 -7.40 -6.51 -3.06
C LEU A 45 -6.66 -7.85 -3.17
N TRP A 46 -5.33 -7.86 -3.25
CA TRP A 46 -4.57 -9.11 -3.29
C TRP A 46 -4.49 -9.83 -1.95
N ARG A 47 -4.47 -9.09 -0.86
CA ARG A 47 -4.42 -9.65 0.50
C ARG A 47 -5.69 -10.43 0.85
N ILE A 48 -6.83 -10.09 0.25
CA ILE A 48 -8.06 -10.90 0.36
C ILE A 48 -8.07 -12.13 -0.56
N GLU A 49 -6.94 -12.46 -1.19
CA GLU A 49 -6.70 -13.62 -2.07
C GLU A 49 -7.87 -13.88 -3.04
N PRO A 50 -8.16 -12.94 -3.93
CA PRO A 50 -9.32 -13.01 -4.78
C PRO A 50 -9.08 -14.03 -5.89
N ASP A 51 -10.16 -14.62 -6.40
CA ASP A 51 -10.11 -15.41 -7.62
C ASP A 51 -9.71 -14.50 -8.80
N GLU A 52 -8.55 -14.75 -9.40
CA GLU A 52 -8.01 -13.97 -10.51
C GLU A 52 -9.03 -13.79 -11.64
N ALA A 53 -9.79 -14.85 -11.97
CA ALA A 53 -10.80 -14.80 -13.03
C ALA A 53 -11.96 -13.85 -12.69
N ARG A 54 -12.34 -13.81 -11.41
CA ARG A 54 -13.38 -12.91 -10.90
C ARG A 54 -12.92 -11.46 -10.90
N VAL A 55 -11.67 -11.20 -10.52
CA VAL A 55 -11.11 -9.84 -10.58
C VAL A 55 -11.07 -9.36 -12.03
N GLU A 56 -10.58 -10.18 -12.96
CA GLU A 56 -10.55 -9.82 -14.38
C GLU A 56 -11.96 -9.55 -14.90
N GLN A 57 -12.95 -10.39 -14.56
CA GLN A 57 -14.33 -10.18 -14.95
C GLN A 57 -14.91 -8.86 -14.38
N ALA A 58 -14.67 -8.56 -13.11
CA ALA A 58 -15.14 -7.33 -12.48
C ALA A 58 -14.51 -6.09 -13.13
N LEU A 59 -13.19 -6.13 -13.35
CA LEU A 59 -12.49 -5.04 -14.01
C LEU A 59 -12.94 -4.87 -15.46
N LEU A 60 -13.20 -5.95 -16.21
CA LEU A 60 -13.73 -5.90 -17.58
C LEU A 60 -15.15 -5.33 -17.64
N GLN A 61 -15.98 -5.56 -16.62
CA GLN A 61 -17.33 -4.98 -16.56
C GLN A 61 -17.28 -3.46 -16.42
N GLU A 62 -16.33 -2.94 -15.65
CA GLU A 62 -16.11 -1.49 -15.48
C GLU A 62 -15.36 -0.87 -16.67
N THR A 63 -14.39 -1.58 -17.26
CA THR A 63 -13.52 -1.08 -18.36
C THR A 63 -14.09 -1.27 -19.77
N LYS A 64 -15.31 -1.80 -19.94
CA LYS A 64 -16.03 -1.93 -21.23
C LYS A 64 -16.21 -0.61 -22.02
N ARG A 65 -15.67 0.51 -21.57
CA ARG A 65 -15.72 1.83 -22.21
C ARG A 65 -14.50 2.21 -23.05
N VAL A 66 -13.40 1.47 -23.08
CA VAL A 66 -12.23 1.86 -23.91
C VAL A 66 -11.56 0.68 -24.62
N THR A 67 -11.34 0.85 -25.92
CA THR A 67 -10.69 -0.09 -26.83
C THR A 67 -9.20 -0.19 -26.51
N ARG A 68 -8.72 -1.39 -26.12
CA ARG A 68 -7.28 -1.68 -25.89
C ARG A 68 -6.37 -1.08 -26.98
N PRO A 69 -5.40 -0.23 -26.66
CA PRO A 69 -4.23 -0.04 -27.50
C PRO A 69 -3.33 -1.26 -27.33
N ALA A 70 -3.04 -1.92 -28.45
CA ALA A 70 -2.26 -3.14 -28.51
C ALA A 70 -0.74 -2.90 -28.36
N VAL A 71 -0.26 -2.08 -27.41
CA VAL A 71 1.20 -1.90 -27.21
C VAL A 71 1.58 -1.52 -25.77
N VAL A 72 1.38 -2.41 -24.78
CA VAL A 72 2.18 -2.37 -23.52
C VAL A 72 2.40 -3.80 -23.04
N ASN A 73 3.36 -4.52 -23.63
CA ASN A 73 3.60 -5.93 -23.32
C ASN A 73 5.06 -6.24 -22.97
N ARG A 74 5.85 -5.27 -22.52
CA ARG A 74 7.29 -5.48 -22.40
C ARG A 74 7.99 -4.59 -21.37
N MET A 75 7.70 -4.77 -20.07
CA MET A 75 8.72 -4.47 -19.03
C MET A 75 8.46 -5.00 -17.61
N TYR A 76 7.37 -5.70 -17.33
CA TYR A 76 7.06 -6.11 -15.94
C TYR A 76 7.12 -7.62 -15.78
N THR A 77 8.13 -8.09 -15.05
CA THR A 77 8.44 -9.49 -14.73
C THR A 77 7.49 -10.13 -13.71
N SER A 78 6.34 -9.49 -13.44
CA SER A 78 5.35 -10.06 -12.53
C SER A 78 4.67 -11.28 -13.15
N LYS A 79 4.76 -12.41 -12.45
CA LYS A 79 4.16 -13.69 -12.87
C LYS A 79 2.64 -13.70 -12.72
N SER A 80 2.03 -12.77 -11.98
CA SER A 80 0.56 -12.69 -11.89
C SER A 80 0.00 -11.99 -13.12
N LYS A 81 -1.06 -12.57 -13.72
CA LYS A 81 -1.73 -11.97 -14.88
C LYS A 81 -2.34 -10.61 -14.53
N LEU A 82 -2.65 -10.38 -13.26
CA LEU A 82 -3.33 -9.17 -12.80
C LEU A 82 -2.45 -8.00 -12.38
N SER A 83 -1.18 -8.22 -12.04
CA SER A 83 -0.23 -7.11 -11.94
C SER A 83 -0.11 -6.37 -13.29
N ARG A 84 -0.33 -7.09 -14.40
CA ARG A 84 -0.47 -6.46 -15.72
C ARG A 84 -1.78 -5.67 -15.81
N THR A 85 -2.89 -6.21 -15.30
CA THR A 85 -4.22 -5.58 -15.37
C THR A 85 -4.29 -4.24 -14.61
N PHE A 86 -3.62 -4.09 -13.47
CA PHE A 86 -3.57 -2.80 -12.74
C PHE A 86 -2.98 -1.67 -13.58
N HIS A 87 -1.85 -1.92 -14.26
CA HIS A 87 -1.24 -0.94 -15.17
C HIS A 87 -2.03 -0.74 -16.46
N LEU A 88 -2.95 -1.65 -16.78
CA LEU A 88 -3.86 -1.55 -17.92
C LEU A 88 -5.18 -0.85 -17.58
N LEU A 89 -5.38 -0.42 -16.32
CA LEU A 89 -6.52 0.44 -15.99
C LEU A 89 -6.31 1.80 -16.66
N GLU A 90 -7.07 2.04 -17.72
CA GLU A 90 -7.10 3.33 -18.42
C GLU A 90 -8.05 4.30 -17.71
N GLY A 91 -7.78 5.60 -17.83
CA GLY A 91 -8.55 6.66 -17.19
C GLY A 91 -7.74 7.47 -16.17
N ASP A 92 -8.41 8.47 -15.60
CA ASP A 92 -7.86 9.25 -14.48
C ASP A 92 -7.79 8.40 -13.20
N ASN A 93 -7.10 8.93 -12.18
CA ASN A 93 -6.93 8.22 -10.91
C ASN A 93 -8.27 7.84 -10.27
N LYS A 94 -9.29 8.69 -10.40
CA LYS A 94 -10.64 8.45 -9.89
C LYS A 94 -11.30 7.23 -10.55
N ALA A 95 -11.27 7.14 -11.87
CA ALA A 95 -11.85 6.02 -12.61
C ALA A 95 -11.14 4.69 -12.29
N ARG A 96 -9.82 4.75 -12.13
CA ARG A 96 -9.02 3.59 -11.69
C ARG A 96 -9.43 3.15 -10.29
N TYR A 97 -9.59 4.10 -9.37
CA TYR A 97 -9.98 3.82 -7.99
C TYR A 97 -11.39 3.21 -7.92
N ALA A 98 -12.35 3.77 -8.66
CA ALA A 98 -13.70 3.22 -8.78
C ALA A 98 -13.70 1.78 -9.30
N SER A 99 -12.87 1.48 -10.32
CA SER A 99 -12.73 0.13 -10.88
C SER A 99 -12.19 -0.86 -9.84
N LEU A 100 -11.20 -0.44 -9.06
CA LEU A 100 -10.64 -1.26 -7.98
C LEU A 100 -11.63 -1.49 -6.85
N LEU A 101 -12.42 -0.48 -6.46
CA LEU A 101 -13.48 -0.63 -5.47
C LEU A 101 -14.54 -1.63 -5.93
N SER A 102 -14.96 -1.57 -7.20
CA SER A 102 -15.91 -2.53 -7.78
C SER A 102 -15.36 -3.95 -7.75
N ALA A 103 -14.09 -4.13 -8.16
CA ALA A 103 -13.41 -5.42 -8.10
C ALA A 103 -13.26 -5.94 -6.65
N PHE A 104 -12.89 -5.07 -5.72
CA PHE A 104 -12.80 -5.38 -4.30
C PHE A 104 -14.13 -5.88 -3.76
N LYS A 105 -15.21 -5.11 -3.94
CA LYS A 105 -16.54 -5.49 -3.45
C LYS A 105 -16.99 -6.84 -4.01
N THR A 106 -16.79 -7.05 -5.32
CA THR A 106 -17.16 -8.29 -6.01
C THR A 106 -16.42 -9.51 -5.46
N CYS A 107 -15.15 -9.36 -5.08
CA CYS A 107 -14.35 -10.44 -4.53
C CYS A 107 -14.56 -10.64 -3.03
N TYR A 108 -14.78 -9.55 -2.31
CA TYR A 108 -14.92 -9.52 -0.85
C TYR A 108 -16.24 -10.13 -0.38
N GLN A 109 -17.37 -9.79 -1.02
CA GLN A 109 -18.71 -10.18 -0.53
C GLN A 109 -18.91 -11.69 -0.35
N PRO A 110 -18.47 -12.57 -1.28
CA PRO A 110 -18.61 -14.01 -1.09
C PRO A 110 -17.81 -14.53 0.10
N ARG A 111 -16.60 -14.00 0.33
CA ARG A 111 -15.77 -14.36 1.49
C ARG A 111 -16.40 -13.86 2.79
N TYR A 112 -16.86 -12.62 2.82
CA TYR A 112 -17.59 -12.07 3.97
C TYR A 112 -18.79 -12.95 4.34
N ALA A 113 -19.62 -13.34 3.36
CA ALA A 113 -20.77 -14.20 3.62
C ALA A 113 -20.39 -15.57 4.23
N ALA A 114 -19.23 -16.13 3.85
CA ALA A 114 -18.72 -17.40 4.36
C ALA A 114 -18.03 -17.27 5.73
N GLU A 115 -17.32 -16.18 5.98
CA GLU A 115 -16.42 -16.02 7.12
C GLU A 115 -16.94 -15.08 8.21
N LYS A 116 -18.10 -14.45 8.07
CA LYS A 116 -18.61 -13.46 9.06
C LYS A 116 -18.74 -13.95 10.50
N ALA A 117 -18.87 -15.27 10.69
CA ALA A 117 -18.94 -15.89 12.01
C ALA A 117 -17.55 -16.23 12.59
N ASN A 118 -16.48 -16.05 11.83
CA ASN A 118 -15.13 -16.38 12.24
C ASN A 118 -14.49 -15.19 13.00
N PRO A 119 -14.22 -15.31 14.30
CA PRO A 119 -13.64 -14.23 15.08
C PRO A 119 -12.15 -13.99 14.78
N THR A 120 -11.47 -14.92 14.11
CA THR A 120 -10.00 -14.84 13.92
C THR A 120 -9.58 -13.83 12.87
N ASN A 121 -10.43 -13.54 11.88
CA ASN A 121 -10.14 -12.59 10.82
C ASN A 121 -11.11 -11.41 10.92
N TRP A 122 -10.60 -10.29 11.44
CA TRP A 122 -11.41 -9.11 11.69
C TRP A 122 -11.96 -8.49 10.40
N TRP A 123 -11.31 -8.68 9.25
CA TRP A 123 -11.80 -8.16 7.96
C TRP A 123 -13.21 -8.60 7.63
N TYR A 124 -13.63 -9.77 8.09
CA TYR A 124 -14.94 -10.32 7.81
C TYR A 124 -15.90 -10.23 9.01
N ARG A 125 -15.48 -9.69 10.16
CA ARG A 125 -16.40 -9.43 11.27
C ARG A 125 -17.46 -8.39 10.85
N ASP A 126 -18.58 -8.37 11.54
CA ASP A 126 -19.62 -7.38 11.31
C ASP A 126 -19.14 -5.99 11.76
N LEU A 127 -18.80 -5.13 10.80
CA LEU A 127 -18.30 -3.78 11.05
C LEU A 127 -19.44 -2.74 11.14
N SER A 128 -20.69 -3.18 11.14
CA SER A 128 -21.84 -2.33 11.46
C SER A 128 -21.98 -2.07 12.97
N ASP A 129 -21.41 -2.95 13.79
CA ASP A 129 -21.36 -2.78 15.23
C ASP A 129 -20.16 -1.90 15.62
N PRO A 130 -20.39 -0.69 16.18
CA PRO A 130 -19.31 0.21 16.58
C PRO A 130 -18.41 -0.42 17.66
N ALA A 131 -18.94 -1.31 18.51
CA ALA A 131 -18.13 -1.98 19.54
C ALA A 131 -17.06 -2.88 18.92
N VAL A 132 -17.35 -3.50 17.76
CA VAL A 132 -16.36 -4.31 17.02
C VAL A 132 -15.27 -3.43 16.43
N VAL A 133 -15.64 -2.28 15.86
CA VAL A 133 -14.69 -1.32 15.29
C VAL A 133 -13.78 -0.75 16.37
N GLU A 134 -14.35 -0.36 17.51
CA GLU A 134 -13.60 0.15 18.67
C GLU A 134 -12.65 -0.90 19.25
N ASP A 135 -13.09 -2.17 19.36
CA ASP A 135 -12.27 -3.30 19.82
C ASP A 135 -11.03 -3.52 18.91
N ILE A 136 -11.22 -3.49 17.59
CA ILE A 136 -10.14 -3.62 16.61
C ILE A 136 -9.12 -2.48 16.75
N LEU A 137 -9.60 -1.23 16.80
CA LEU A 137 -8.75 -0.06 16.92
C LEU A 137 -8.01 -0.01 18.26
N ALA A 138 -8.70 -0.30 19.37
CA ALA A 138 -8.12 -0.30 20.70
C ALA A 138 -7.04 -1.37 20.84
N SER A 139 -7.31 -2.59 20.38
CA SER A 139 -6.34 -3.69 20.40
C SER A 139 -5.09 -3.36 19.59
N HIS A 140 -5.28 -2.74 18.42
CA HIS A 140 -4.18 -2.31 17.55
C HIS A 140 -3.34 -1.20 18.20
N HIS A 141 -3.97 -0.15 18.71
CA HIS A 141 -3.26 0.95 19.39
C HIS A 141 -2.51 0.47 20.63
N GLN A 142 -3.11 -0.40 21.44
CA GLN A 142 -2.44 -0.97 22.60
C GLN A 142 -1.16 -1.72 22.19
N LEU A 143 -1.22 -2.51 21.12
CA LEU A 143 -0.07 -3.27 20.63
C LEU A 143 1.03 -2.35 20.06
N VAL A 144 0.65 -1.30 19.33
CA VAL A 144 1.60 -0.29 18.83
C VAL A 144 2.31 0.40 20.00
N ASP A 145 1.56 0.82 21.02
CA ASP A 145 2.12 1.48 22.20
C ASP A 145 3.04 0.55 23.01
N GLU A 146 2.62 -0.70 23.20
CA GLU A 146 3.44 -1.73 23.84
C GLU A 146 4.76 -1.93 23.10
N LEU A 147 4.73 -2.09 21.77
CA LEU A 147 5.91 -2.34 20.96
C LEU A 147 6.84 -1.13 20.84
N TYR A 148 6.28 0.09 20.82
CA TYR A 148 7.06 1.32 20.82
C TYR A 148 7.90 1.44 22.11
N HIS A 149 7.35 1.03 23.25
CA HIS A 149 8.02 1.05 24.55
C HIS A 149 8.75 -0.26 24.88
N HIS A 150 8.66 -1.29 24.04
CA HIS A 150 9.21 -2.61 24.34
C HIS A 150 10.76 -2.59 24.29
N PRO A 151 11.46 -2.88 25.40
CA PRO A 151 12.91 -2.72 25.48
C PRO A 151 13.66 -3.59 24.47
N SER A 152 13.17 -4.81 24.20
CA SER A 152 13.82 -5.76 23.29
C SER A 152 13.60 -5.49 21.80
N TYR A 153 12.70 -4.58 21.42
CA TYR A 153 12.43 -4.24 20.02
C TYR A 153 12.78 -2.79 19.67
N SER A 154 12.94 -1.94 20.70
CA SER A 154 13.19 -0.51 20.54
C SER A 154 14.39 -0.21 19.64
N SER A 155 15.49 -0.96 19.75
CA SER A 155 16.69 -0.78 18.93
C SER A 155 16.43 -1.07 17.45
N GLU A 156 15.66 -2.10 17.15
CA GLU A 156 15.35 -2.58 15.81
C GLU A 156 14.45 -1.58 15.09
N PHE A 157 13.41 -1.09 15.76
CA PHE A 157 12.53 -0.05 15.21
C PHE A 157 13.26 1.27 15.00
N VAL A 158 14.15 1.66 15.92
CA VAL A 158 15.00 2.84 15.73
C VAL A 158 15.95 2.67 14.56
N CYS A 159 16.53 1.49 14.38
CA CYS A 159 17.38 1.20 13.22
C CYS A 159 16.58 1.25 11.91
N LEU A 160 15.37 0.69 11.89
CA LEU A 160 14.48 0.78 10.73
C LEU A 160 14.13 2.23 10.39
N ALA A 161 13.75 3.03 11.39
CA ALA A 161 13.44 4.44 11.20
C ALA A 161 14.64 5.21 10.64
N ARG A 162 15.85 4.96 11.14
CA ARG A 162 17.07 5.56 10.59
C ARG A 162 17.26 5.20 9.10
N LEU A 163 17.18 3.92 8.75
CA LEU A 163 17.37 3.47 7.37
C LEU A 163 16.33 4.08 6.42
N TRP A 164 15.09 4.23 6.88
CA TRP A 164 14.06 4.94 6.13
C TRP A 164 14.36 6.42 5.96
N ASN A 165 14.78 7.10 7.02
CA ASN A 165 15.16 8.50 6.97
C ASN A 165 16.31 8.74 5.98
N ASP A 166 17.34 7.90 6.02
CA ASP A 166 18.50 7.99 5.13
C ASP A 166 18.07 7.86 3.67
N GLU A 167 17.20 6.88 3.35
CA GLU A 167 16.68 6.69 2.00
C GLU A 167 15.75 7.83 1.54
N ILE A 168 14.92 8.38 2.44
CA ILE A 168 14.10 9.55 2.15
C ILE A 168 15.00 10.76 1.84
N ALA A 169 16.05 10.97 2.63
CA ALA A 169 17.01 12.05 2.43
C ALA A 169 17.78 11.89 1.11
N GLU A 170 18.21 10.68 0.77
CA GLU A 170 18.84 10.35 -0.52
C GLU A 170 17.91 10.70 -1.69
N ARG A 171 16.66 10.23 -1.66
CA ARG A 171 15.68 10.52 -2.73
C ARG A 171 15.36 12.01 -2.85
N LEU A 172 15.27 12.73 -1.73
CA LEU A 172 15.07 14.18 -1.74
C LEU A 172 16.28 14.90 -2.33
N ALA A 173 17.50 14.50 -2.00
CA ALA A 173 18.72 15.05 -2.58
C ALA A 173 18.78 14.81 -4.09
N GLU A 174 18.49 13.60 -4.55
CA GLU A 174 18.42 13.25 -5.97
C GLU A 174 17.36 14.10 -6.71
N SER A 175 16.20 14.32 -6.09
CA SER A 175 15.13 15.14 -6.69
C SER A 175 15.51 16.62 -6.86
N LEU A 176 16.38 17.15 -5.99
CA LEU A 176 16.88 18.52 -6.04
C LEU A 176 17.99 18.71 -7.07
N GLU A 177 18.78 17.67 -7.33
CA GLU A 177 19.85 17.70 -8.34
C GLU A 177 19.33 17.57 -9.78
N LEU A 178 18.11 17.06 -9.97
CA LEU A 178 17.37 16.99 -11.24
C LEU A 178 16.85 18.37 -11.70
N THR A 179 17.67 19.41 -11.62
CA THR A 179 17.44 20.62 -12.43
C THR A 179 17.64 20.27 -13.91
N PRO A 180 16.68 20.60 -14.80
CA PRO A 180 16.79 20.24 -16.21
C PRO A 180 17.98 20.97 -16.83
N LYS A 181 19.05 20.23 -17.13
CA LYS A 181 20.23 20.77 -17.85
C LYS A 181 19.90 21.17 -19.30
N HIS A 182 18.72 20.84 -19.80
CA HIS A 182 18.31 21.15 -21.17
C HIS A 182 17.34 22.33 -21.21
N THR A 183 17.89 23.52 -21.52
CA THR A 183 17.13 24.75 -21.82
C THR A 183 16.78 24.88 -23.31
N ALA A 184 17.18 23.93 -24.16
CA ALA A 184 16.92 23.97 -25.59
C ALA A 184 15.70 23.11 -25.98
N PRO A 185 14.81 23.58 -26.87
CA PRO A 185 13.54 22.93 -27.21
C PRO A 185 13.67 21.57 -27.91
N TYR A 186 14.87 21.17 -28.32
CA TYR A 186 15.14 19.90 -29.04
C TYR A 186 16.47 19.25 -28.62
N ALA A 187 16.83 19.31 -27.33
CA ALA A 187 17.98 18.55 -26.84
C ALA A 187 17.58 17.08 -26.65
N PHE A 188 18.15 16.18 -27.45
CA PHE A 188 18.02 14.74 -27.26
C PHE A 188 18.94 14.29 -26.12
N VAL A 189 18.39 13.51 -25.20
CA VAL A 189 19.16 12.89 -24.11
C VAL A 189 20.06 11.81 -24.73
N THR A 190 21.35 11.87 -24.42
CA THR A 190 22.34 10.88 -24.86
C THR A 190 22.15 9.54 -24.14
N TYR A 191 22.65 8.46 -24.74
CA TYR A 191 22.56 7.13 -24.12
C TYR A 191 23.29 7.08 -22.77
N ASP A 192 24.40 7.83 -22.64
CA ASP A 192 25.15 7.93 -21.39
C ASP A 192 24.36 8.72 -20.32
N GLU A 193 23.66 9.80 -20.69
CA GLU A 193 22.76 10.52 -19.78
C GLU A 193 21.57 9.64 -19.34
N ILE A 194 20.99 8.83 -20.23
CA ILE A 194 19.96 7.84 -19.87
C ILE A 194 20.58 6.78 -18.93
N SER A 195 21.79 6.29 -19.23
CA SER A 195 22.44 5.28 -18.42
C SER A 195 22.84 5.81 -17.03
N GLU A 196 23.22 7.07 -16.89
CA GLU A 196 23.52 7.71 -15.60
C GLU A 196 22.24 8.00 -14.81
N GLN A 197 21.17 8.43 -15.50
CA GLN A 197 19.89 8.78 -14.86
C GLN A 197 19.10 7.53 -14.41
N PHE A 198 19.25 6.40 -15.09
CA PHE A 198 18.56 5.14 -14.77
C PHE A 198 19.49 4.04 -14.20
N GLY A 199 20.81 4.18 -14.28
CA GLY A 199 21.78 3.17 -13.84
C GLY A 199 21.95 3.06 -12.32
N ASN A 200 21.49 4.05 -11.55
CA ASN A 200 21.58 4.07 -10.09
C ASN A 200 20.36 3.50 -9.37
N VAL A 201 19.40 2.86 -10.07
CA VAL A 201 18.31 2.07 -9.44
C VAL A 201 18.85 0.72 -8.89
N SER A 202 20.10 0.72 -8.43
CA SER A 202 20.70 -0.34 -7.65
C SER A 202 20.06 -0.29 -6.28
N SER A 203 19.38 -1.37 -5.88
CA SER A 203 18.91 -1.63 -4.52
C SER A 203 19.90 -1.09 -3.50
N SER A 204 19.60 0.07 -2.90
CA SER A 204 20.53 0.71 -1.98
C SER A 204 20.88 -0.27 -0.87
N ARG A 205 22.10 -0.20 -0.32
CA ARG A 205 22.50 -1.03 0.82
C ARG A 205 21.46 -0.98 1.96
N ASN A 206 20.78 0.17 2.08
CA ASN A 206 19.69 0.42 3.02
C ASN A 206 18.46 -0.44 2.72
N SER A 207 18.08 -0.61 1.44
CA SER A 207 16.94 -1.47 1.05
C SER A 207 17.10 -2.93 1.49
N GLN A 208 18.30 -3.50 1.34
CA GLN A 208 18.58 -4.87 1.77
C GLN A 208 18.58 -4.98 3.30
N ALA A 209 19.23 -4.03 4.00
CA ALA A 209 19.26 -4.01 5.45
C ALA A 209 17.85 -3.88 6.06
N ARG A 210 17.00 -3.03 5.49
CA ARG A 210 15.59 -2.91 5.86
C ARG A 210 14.83 -4.20 5.65
N SER A 211 14.96 -4.83 4.48
CA SER A 211 14.27 -6.09 4.18
C SER A 211 14.59 -7.18 5.21
N ILE A 212 15.87 -7.30 5.60
CA ILE A 212 16.30 -8.25 6.64
C ILE A 212 15.70 -7.89 8.00
N LEU A 213 15.76 -6.62 8.41
CA LEU A 213 15.22 -6.17 9.70
C LEU A 213 13.70 -6.35 9.78
N THR A 214 12.96 -5.93 8.75
CA THR A 214 11.51 -6.12 8.64
C THR A 214 11.16 -7.61 8.68
N HIS A 215 11.91 -8.47 7.98
CA HIS A 215 11.68 -9.92 8.02
C HIS A 215 11.90 -10.50 9.43
N SER A 216 12.97 -10.07 10.10
CA SER A 216 13.30 -10.50 11.47
C SER A 216 12.21 -10.10 12.46
N LEU A 217 11.84 -8.82 12.46
CA LEU A 217 10.76 -8.29 13.31
C LEU A 217 9.44 -9.00 13.03
N ARG A 218 9.10 -9.18 11.76
CA ARG A 218 7.88 -9.90 11.39
C ARG A 218 7.85 -11.30 11.98
N LYS A 219 8.94 -12.05 11.88
CA LYS A 219 9.03 -13.41 12.44
C LYS A 219 8.92 -13.39 13.96
N ALA A 220 9.58 -12.44 14.62
CA ALA A 220 9.51 -12.28 16.06
C ALA A 220 8.09 -11.94 16.53
N LEU A 221 7.44 -10.96 15.91
CA LEU A 221 6.08 -10.54 16.26
C LEU A 221 5.05 -11.63 15.98
N SER A 222 5.18 -12.35 14.86
CA SER A 222 4.30 -13.50 14.56
C SER A 222 4.46 -14.62 15.60
N THR A 223 5.68 -14.83 16.12
CA THR A 223 5.92 -15.86 17.15
C THR A 223 5.39 -15.43 18.52
N GLN A 224 5.67 -14.20 18.95
CA GLN A 224 5.35 -13.72 20.29
C GLN A 224 3.89 -13.31 20.45
N TYR A 225 3.35 -12.57 19.48
CA TYR A 225 2.00 -11.99 19.53
C TYR A 225 0.99 -12.75 18.67
N LYS A 226 1.41 -13.85 18.02
CA LYS A 226 0.57 -14.65 17.11
C LYS A 226 -0.06 -13.83 15.98
N LEU A 227 0.60 -12.75 15.57
CA LEU A 227 0.14 -11.90 14.48
C LEU A 227 0.24 -12.64 13.15
N GLN A 228 -0.75 -12.40 12.30
CA GLN A 228 -0.66 -12.74 10.90
C GLN A 228 0.42 -11.87 10.24
N ASN A 229 0.98 -12.37 9.14
CA ASN A 229 2.05 -11.69 8.38
C ASN A 229 1.70 -10.22 8.10
N GLU A 230 0.47 -9.98 7.70
CA GLU A 230 -0.03 -8.68 7.31
C GLU A 230 -0.19 -7.71 8.48
N ASP A 231 -0.74 -8.18 9.60
CA ASP A 231 -0.87 -7.35 10.82
C ASP A 231 0.51 -7.02 11.39
N ALA A 232 1.46 -7.97 11.33
CA ALA A 232 2.83 -7.71 11.73
C ALA A 232 3.50 -6.65 10.85
N ILE A 233 3.31 -6.67 9.52
CA ILE A 233 3.83 -5.64 8.62
C ILE A 233 3.22 -4.28 8.96
N ARG A 234 1.89 -4.20 9.14
CA ARG A 234 1.19 -2.96 9.50
C ARG A 234 1.75 -2.35 10.78
N ILE A 235 1.83 -3.16 11.84
CA ILE A 235 2.38 -2.76 13.13
C ILE A 235 3.84 -2.29 12.99
N ILE A 236 4.66 -3.00 12.21
CA ILE A 236 6.05 -2.59 12.00
C ILE A 236 6.13 -1.22 11.31
N SER A 237 5.36 -1.01 10.25
CA SER A 237 5.32 0.28 9.55
C SER A 237 4.85 1.41 10.47
N GLU A 238 3.82 1.19 11.27
CA GLU A 238 3.30 2.22 12.18
C GLU A 238 4.28 2.58 13.31
N VAL A 239 4.86 1.59 13.99
CA VAL A 239 5.87 1.85 15.03
C VAL A 239 7.09 2.54 14.42
N THR A 240 7.49 2.15 13.20
CA THR A 240 8.58 2.82 12.47
C THR A 240 8.24 4.27 12.12
N ARG A 241 7.01 4.56 11.65
CA ARG A 241 6.53 5.92 11.40
C ARG A 241 6.53 6.77 12.67
N LEU A 242 6.12 6.20 13.81
CA LEU A 242 6.18 6.90 15.11
C LEU A 242 7.61 7.28 15.46
N HIS A 243 8.58 6.38 15.27
CA HIS A 243 9.99 6.72 15.47
C HIS A 243 10.52 7.76 14.48
N LEU A 244 10.08 7.73 13.21
CA LEU A 244 10.44 8.75 12.21
C LEU A 244 9.93 10.14 12.61
N ARG A 245 8.67 10.24 12.99
CA ARG A 245 8.06 11.50 13.45
C ARG A 245 8.74 12.01 14.72
N THR A 246 8.94 11.14 15.71
CA THR A 246 9.50 11.55 17.01
C THR A 246 11.00 11.88 16.97
N LYS A 247 11.81 11.19 16.17
CA LYS A 247 13.26 11.39 16.13
C LYS A 247 13.76 12.30 15.02
N TYR A 248 13.09 12.28 13.86
CA TYR A 248 13.54 12.95 12.65
C TYR A 248 12.58 14.04 12.17
N ASN A 249 11.39 14.15 12.77
CA ASN A 249 10.32 15.06 12.33
C ASN A 249 9.95 14.85 10.84
N VAL A 250 10.04 13.60 10.38
CA VAL A 250 9.68 13.19 9.02
C VAL A 250 8.35 12.47 9.07
N ASP A 251 7.38 12.95 8.28
CA ASP A 251 6.16 12.22 7.97
C ASP A 251 6.26 11.74 6.53
N SER A 252 6.19 10.42 6.32
CA SER A 252 6.43 9.82 5.02
C SER A 252 5.38 8.76 4.74
N PRO A 253 4.60 8.90 3.64
CA PRO A 253 3.63 7.89 3.23
C PRO A 253 4.30 6.60 2.73
N TRP A 254 5.62 6.63 2.51
CA TRP A 254 6.37 5.54 1.91
C TRP A 254 6.74 4.42 2.88
N VAL A 255 6.68 4.67 4.19
CA VAL A 255 7.10 3.76 5.30
C VAL A 255 6.00 2.78 5.65
#